data_AF-A0A510TGN1-F1
#
_entry.id   AF-A0A510TGN1-F1
#
_cell.length_a   1.000
_cell.length_b   1.000
_cell.length_c   1.000
_cell.angle_alpha   90.00
_cell.angle_beta   90.00
_cell.angle_gamma   90.00
#
_symmetry.space_group_name_H-M   'P 1'
#
loop_
_entity.id
_entity.type
_entity.pdbx_description
1 polymer ?
#
loop_
_entity_poly.entity_id
_entity_poly.type
_entity_poly.pdbx_seq_one_letter_code
_entity_poly.pdbx_strand_id
1 'polypeptide(L)'
;MHHRKPRTPTTSHRAVRLGAAVTAGLAITAVTTAARATTGHPGITSRVAIAVDTALSHADRTHVNQSDTTFAIHEYGPTIAVTANNRATAVSAGCTPDNPCRSVALSYQIVTTAGHNARLINATNLSRSVNEHCPACQTVSAAYQFIVATPRQLTLSRQARNELNTINHQVNTLRTSHLPIDQITHRADELAHQIKTILDREAAHAPHTSNTTDPLADFTPTVTMHRHIR
;
A
#
# COMPACT_ATOMS: atom_id res chain seq x y z
N MET A 1 -21.56 -6.41 -23.91
CA MET A 1 -22.26 -5.39 -23.09
C MET A 1 -21.23 -4.40 -22.58
N HIS A 2 -21.19 -3.19 -23.14
CA HIS A 2 -20.20 -2.17 -22.80
C HIS A 2 -20.72 -1.26 -21.69
N HIS A 3 -20.16 -1.37 -20.49
CA HIS A 3 -20.42 -0.41 -19.41
C HIS A 3 -19.41 0.74 -19.48
N ARG A 4 -19.89 1.93 -19.85
CA ARG A 4 -19.14 3.19 -19.80
C ARG A 4 -19.45 3.89 -18.46
N LYS A 5 -18.45 4.11 -17.61
CA LYS A 5 -18.58 4.96 -16.40
C LYS A 5 -18.58 6.45 -16.78
N PRO A 6 -19.44 7.29 -16.18
CA PRO A 6 -19.42 8.74 -16.40
C PRO A 6 -18.29 9.41 -15.62
N ARG A 7 -17.62 10.38 -16.27
CA ARG A 7 -16.59 11.26 -15.68
C ARG A 7 -17.27 12.47 -15.03
N THR A 8 -16.91 12.78 -13.79
CA THR A 8 -17.31 14.01 -13.09
C THR A 8 -16.35 15.15 -13.47
N PRO A 9 -16.83 16.32 -13.92
CA PRO A 9 -15.99 17.47 -14.22
C PRO A 9 -15.57 18.22 -12.94
N THR A 10 -14.32 18.66 -12.92
CA THR A 10 -13.69 19.53 -11.93
C THR A 10 -14.25 20.96 -12.00
N THR A 11 -14.78 21.45 -10.88
CA THR A 11 -15.29 22.82 -10.76
C THR A 11 -14.16 23.74 -10.30
N SER A 12 -13.78 24.68 -11.17
CA SER A 12 -12.87 25.77 -10.86
C SER A 12 -13.64 26.90 -10.18
N HIS A 13 -13.32 27.22 -8.93
CA HIS A 13 -13.91 28.36 -8.23
C HIS A 13 -13.23 29.66 -8.69
N ARG A 14 -13.87 30.38 -9.61
CA ARG A 14 -13.58 31.81 -9.84
C ARG A 14 -14.29 32.65 -8.78
N ALA A 15 -13.51 33.38 -8.00
CA ALA A 15 -14.01 34.38 -7.06
C ALA A 15 -14.53 35.60 -7.84
N VAL A 16 -15.84 35.86 -7.76
CA VAL A 16 -16.46 37.10 -8.25
C VAL A 16 -16.54 38.07 -7.07
N ARG A 17 -15.79 39.17 -7.14
CA ARG A 17 -15.95 40.33 -6.26
C ARG A 17 -17.05 41.21 -6.84
N LEU A 18 -18.21 41.26 -6.19
CA LEU A 18 -19.26 42.24 -6.46
C LEU A 18 -19.20 43.32 -5.39
N GLY A 19 -18.89 44.55 -5.82
CA GLY A 19 -18.92 45.75 -4.99
C GLY A 19 -20.36 46.16 -4.68
N ALA A 20 -20.60 46.53 -3.43
CA ALA A 20 -21.89 47.03 -2.95
C ALA A 20 -21.90 48.57 -2.96
N ALA A 21 -22.91 49.14 -3.62
CA ALA A 21 -23.31 50.53 -3.47
C ALA A 21 -24.31 50.68 -2.30
N VAL A 22 -24.24 51.83 -1.64
CA VAL A 22 -24.90 52.21 -0.38
C VAL A 22 -26.36 52.62 -0.61
N THR A 23 -27.27 52.18 0.28
CA THR A 23 -28.42 53.00 0.71
C THR A 23 -28.79 52.66 2.16
N ALA A 24 -29.05 53.72 2.92
CA ALA A 24 -29.28 53.77 4.36
C ALA A 24 -30.65 53.23 4.79
N GLY A 25 -30.74 52.74 6.04
CA GLY A 25 -32.01 52.63 6.76
C GLY A 25 -32.07 51.51 7.80
N LEU A 26 -32.27 51.93 9.06
CA LEU A 26 -32.73 51.18 10.24
C LEU A 26 -31.70 50.34 11.02
N ALA A 27 -31.45 50.83 12.23
CA ALA A 27 -30.66 50.23 13.28
C ALA A 27 -31.30 48.96 13.83
N ILE A 28 -30.53 47.87 13.82
CA ILE A 28 -30.68 46.75 14.75
C ILE A 28 -29.33 46.63 15.42
N THR A 29 -29.25 46.94 16.72
CA THR A 29 -28.08 46.64 17.55
C THR A 29 -27.99 45.13 17.72
N ALA A 30 -27.47 44.44 16.71
CA ALA A 30 -27.03 43.07 16.85
C ALA A 30 -25.72 43.12 17.63
N VAL A 31 -25.77 42.76 18.91
CA VAL A 31 -24.59 42.42 19.69
C VAL A 31 -23.96 41.22 18.99
N THR A 32 -22.99 41.45 18.11
CA THR A 32 -22.18 40.38 17.55
C THR A 32 -21.25 39.93 18.67
N THR A 33 -21.71 38.99 19.48
CA THR A 33 -20.78 38.12 20.20
C THR A 33 -19.95 37.44 19.12
N ALA A 34 -18.75 37.96 18.88
CA ALA A 34 -17.75 37.25 18.11
C ALA A 34 -17.52 35.94 18.86
N ALA A 35 -18.14 34.86 18.37
CA ALA A 35 -17.73 33.52 18.73
C ALA A 35 -16.28 33.42 18.28
N ARG A 36 -15.35 33.71 19.19
CA ARG A 36 -13.95 33.36 19.02
C ARG A 36 -13.96 31.85 18.93
N ALA A 37 -13.81 31.33 17.71
CA ALA A 37 -13.44 29.95 17.51
C ALA A 37 -12.15 29.77 18.30
N THR A 38 -12.26 29.14 19.47
CA THR A 38 -11.10 28.70 20.22
C THR A 38 -10.42 27.73 19.28
N THR A 39 -9.24 28.10 18.78
CA THR A 39 -8.35 27.14 18.15
C THR A 39 -8.18 26.03 19.19
N GLY A 40 -8.79 24.89 18.91
CA GLY A 40 -8.63 23.69 19.72
C GLY A 40 -7.14 23.49 19.98
N HIS A 41 -6.83 23.05 21.19
CA HIS A 41 -5.47 22.69 21.60
C HIS A 41 -4.77 21.89 20.48
N PRO A 42 -3.43 21.98 20.34
CA PRO A 42 -2.66 21.09 19.47
C PRO A 42 -2.62 19.67 20.10
N GLY A 43 -3.80 19.09 20.30
CA GLY A 43 -4.01 17.75 20.84
C GLY A 43 -4.26 16.82 19.67
N ILE A 44 -3.21 16.10 19.27
CA ILE A 44 -3.24 14.82 18.56
C ILE A 44 -4.33 14.72 17.48
N THR A 45 -4.00 15.10 16.24
CA THR A 45 -4.79 14.62 15.10
C THR A 45 -4.59 13.11 15.00
N SER A 46 -5.45 12.33 15.63
CA SER A 46 -5.42 10.87 15.52
C SER A 46 -5.68 10.46 14.08
N ARG A 47 -4.65 9.95 13.38
CA ARG A 47 -4.75 9.53 11.98
C ARG A 47 -5.00 8.02 11.91
N VAL A 48 -6.00 7.63 11.14
CA VAL A 48 -6.20 6.25 10.67
C VAL A 48 -5.55 6.15 9.29
N ALA A 49 -4.84 5.05 9.02
CA ALA A 49 -4.22 4.80 7.73
C ALA A 49 -4.72 3.50 7.10
N ILE A 50 -4.85 3.50 5.76
CA ILE A 50 -5.31 2.35 4.99
C ILE A 50 -4.33 2.14 3.82
N ALA A 51 -3.76 0.94 3.74
CA ALA A 51 -2.95 0.47 2.62
C ALA A 51 -3.70 -0.68 1.91
N VAL A 52 -3.90 -0.57 0.61
CA VAL A 52 -4.54 -1.62 -0.21
C VAL A 52 -3.73 -1.80 -1.49
N ASP A 53 -3.19 -3.00 -1.68
CA ASP A 53 -2.43 -3.36 -2.87
C ASP A 53 -2.99 -4.64 -3.49
N THR A 54 -3.06 -4.68 -4.81
CA THR A 54 -3.58 -5.82 -5.55
C THR A 54 -2.81 -6.04 -6.84
N ALA A 55 -2.38 -7.29 -7.07
CA ALA A 55 -1.97 -7.79 -8.38
C ALA A 55 -3.03 -8.77 -8.91
N LEU A 56 -3.56 -8.52 -10.10
CA LEU A 56 -4.58 -9.34 -10.76
C LEU A 56 -4.14 -9.70 -12.18
N SER A 57 -3.88 -10.99 -12.41
CA SER A 57 -3.59 -11.53 -13.74
C SER A 57 -4.67 -12.51 -14.17
N HIS A 58 -5.07 -12.44 -15.44
CA HIS A 58 -6.06 -13.33 -16.04
C HIS A 58 -5.65 -13.68 -17.47
N ALA A 59 -5.16 -14.91 -17.69
CA ALA A 59 -4.81 -15.41 -19.01
C ALA A 59 -5.95 -16.25 -19.61
N ASP A 60 -6.19 -16.09 -20.91
CA ASP A 60 -7.20 -16.82 -21.66
C ASP A 60 -6.76 -17.11 -23.10
N ARG A 61 -7.63 -17.74 -23.90
CA ARG A 61 -7.35 -18.10 -25.29
C ARG A 61 -6.95 -16.91 -26.20
N THR A 62 -7.34 -15.69 -25.84
CA THR A 62 -7.00 -14.47 -26.58
C THR A 62 -5.67 -13.87 -26.10
N HIS A 63 -5.38 -14.02 -24.81
CA HIS A 63 -4.16 -13.54 -24.18
C HIS A 63 -3.52 -14.66 -23.35
N VAL A 64 -2.81 -15.55 -24.02
CA VAL A 64 -2.29 -16.79 -23.42
C VAL A 64 -1.17 -16.56 -22.41
N ASN A 65 -0.54 -15.38 -22.39
CA ASN A 65 0.44 -15.00 -21.38
C ASN A 65 0.01 -13.67 -20.76
N GLN A 66 -0.31 -13.69 -19.47
CA GLN A 66 -0.68 -12.49 -18.72
C GLN A 66 0.09 -12.45 -17.40
N SER A 67 0.50 -11.26 -17.01
CA SER A 67 1.14 -11.06 -15.72
C SER A 67 0.79 -9.71 -15.14
N ASP A 68 0.75 -9.65 -13.83
CA ASP A 68 0.58 -8.40 -13.09
C ASP A 68 1.48 -8.38 -11.87
N THR A 69 1.88 -7.18 -11.45
CA THR A 69 2.61 -7.00 -10.21
C THR A 69 2.25 -5.69 -9.54
N THR A 70 2.29 -5.71 -8.22
CA THR A 70 2.36 -4.48 -7.43
C THR A 70 3.56 -4.53 -6.49
N PHE A 71 4.21 -3.39 -6.34
CA PHE A 71 5.31 -3.16 -5.40
C PHE A 71 5.09 -1.77 -4.80
N ALA A 72 4.57 -1.73 -3.57
CA ALA A 72 4.15 -0.49 -2.95
C ALA A 72 4.80 -0.31 -1.57
N ILE A 73 5.15 0.94 -1.27
CA ILE A 73 5.71 1.37 0.01
C ILE A 73 4.77 2.43 0.58
N HIS A 74 4.17 2.14 1.73
CA HIS A 74 3.29 3.02 2.48
C HIS A 74 3.99 3.43 3.76
N GLU A 75 4.50 4.66 3.82
CA GLU A 75 5.18 5.19 5.00
C GLU A 75 4.21 6.01 5.87
N TYR A 76 3.81 5.49 7.03
CA TYR A 76 2.97 6.19 7.99
C TYR A 76 3.75 6.63 9.22
N GLY A 77 3.42 7.82 9.73
CA GLY A 77 3.90 8.31 11.02
C GLY A 77 3.09 7.76 12.20
N PRO A 78 3.02 8.51 13.32
CA PRO A 78 2.14 8.16 14.43
C PRO A 78 0.67 8.04 14.00
N THR A 79 0.09 6.85 14.20
CA THR A 79 -1.31 6.55 13.87
C THR A 79 -2.02 5.93 15.07
N ILE A 80 -3.35 5.97 15.09
CA ILE A 80 -4.16 5.24 16.10
C ILE A 80 -4.55 3.84 15.64
N ALA A 81 -4.59 3.61 14.33
CA ALA A 81 -4.88 2.32 13.72
C ALA A 81 -4.38 2.31 12.27
N VAL A 82 -3.91 1.15 11.81
CA VAL A 82 -3.58 0.91 10.40
C VAL A 82 -4.33 -0.33 9.93
N THR A 83 -4.94 -0.26 8.74
CA THR A 83 -5.45 -1.44 8.05
C THR A 83 -4.63 -1.64 6.78
N ALA A 84 -4.04 -2.82 6.60
CA ALA A 84 -3.18 -3.16 5.48
C ALA A 84 -3.69 -4.42 4.78
N ASN A 85 -4.12 -4.28 3.52
CA ASN A 85 -4.61 -5.38 2.70
C ASN A 85 -3.70 -5.57 1.49
N ASN A 86 -3.14 -6.75 1.34
CA ASN A 86 -2.31 -7.13 0.20
C ASN A 86 -2.92 -8.36 -0.49
N ARG A 87 -3.04 -8.32 -1.82
CA ARG A 87 -3.65 -9.42 -2.58
C ARG A 87 -2.94 -9.72 -3.88
N ALA A 88 -2.65 -10.99 -4.12
CA ALA A 88 -2.30 -11.50 -5.45
C ALA A 88 -3.39 -12.45 -5.95
N THR A 89 -3.84 -12.32 -7.19
CA THR A 89 -4.76 -13.26 -7.82
C THR A 89 -4.35 -13.53 -9.26
N ALA A 90 -4.17 -14.80 -9.60
CA ALA A 90 -3.83 -15.25 -10.94
C ALA A 90 -4.85 -16.29 -11.39
N VAL A 91 -5.32 -16.18 -12.63
CA VAL A 91 -6.28 -17.11 -13.22
C VAL A 91 -5.87 -17.43 -14.64
N SER A 92 -5.88 -18.71 -14.99
CA SER A 92 -5.79 -19.16 -16.39
C SER A 92 -7.05 -19.93 -16.74
N ALA A 93 -7.74 -19.54 -17.82
CA ALA A 93 -9.03 -20.10 -18.18
C ALA A 93 -9.18 -20.34 -19.69
N GLY A 94 -9.79 -21.49 -20.06
CA GLY A 94 -10.26 -21.72 -21.43
C GLY A 94 -9.18 -21.86 -22.51
N CYS A 95 -7.94 -22.16 -22.12
CA CYS A 95 -6.86 -22.58 -23.01
C CYS A 95 -6.90 -24.10 -23.29
N THR A 96 -6.23 -24.52 -24.36
CA THR A 96 -6.13 -25.95 -24.75
C THR A 96 -4.79 -26.54 -24.31
N PRO A 97 -4.65 -27.87 -24.22
CA PRO A 97 -3.36 -28.51 -23.94
C PRO A 97 -2.24 -28.13 -24.92
N ASP A 98 -2.58 -27.90 -26.20
CA ASP A 98 -1.60 -27.53 -27.25
C ASP A 98 -1.23 -26.05 -27.22
N ASN A 99 -2.00 -25.21 -26.51
CA ASN A 99 -1.74 -23.78 -26.35
C ASN A 99 -2.11 -23.36 -24.91
N PRO A 100 -1.31 -23.77 -23.91
CA PRO A 100 -1.63 -23.54 -22.51
C PRO A 100 -1.50 -22.05 -22.14
N CYS A 101 -2.42 -21.58 -21.30
CA CYS A 101 -2.34 -20.24 -20.73
C CYS A 101 -1.32 -20.20 -19.59
N ARG A 102 -0.73 -19.03 -19.39
CA ARG A 102 0.16 -18.70 -18.30
C ARG A 102 -0.24 -17.39 -17.63
N SER A 103 -0.47 -17.44 -16.32
CA SER A 103 -0.87 -16.29 -15.51
C SER A 103 0.01 -16.16 -14.26
N VAL A 104 0.67 -15.00 -14.11
CA VAL A 104 1.56 -14.71 -12.96
C VAL A 104 1.09 -13.44 -12.24
N ALA A 105 0.85 -13.48 -10.94
CA ALA A 105 0.51 -12.30 -10.15
C ALA A 105 1.40 -12.19 -8.89
N LEU A 106 2.17 -11.11 -8.78
CA LEU A 106 3.09 -10.89 -7.65
C LEU A 106 2.76 -9.60 -6.90
N SER A 107 2.56 -9.65 -5.59
CA SER A 107 2.13 -8.49 -4.79
C SER A 107 3.05 -8.27 -3.59
N TYR A 108 3.82 -7.18 -3.58
CA TYR A 108 4.71 -6.79 -2.50
C TYR A 108 4.21 -5.49 -1.86
N GLN A 109 3.77 -5.56 -0.61
CA GLN A 109 3.31 -4.40 0.15
C GLN A 109 4.22 -4.17 1.34
N ILE A 110 4.81 -2.99 1.45
CA ILE A 110 5.61 -2.56 2.59
C ILE A 110 4.83 -1.45 3.31
N VAL A 111 4.59 -1.62 4.60
CA VAL A 111 3.90 -0.63 5.44
C VAL A 111 4.79 -0.30 6.64
N THR A 112 5.16 0.98 6.78
CA THR A 112 5.79 1.48 8.01
C THR A 112 4.76 2.24 8.85
N THR A 113 4.83 2.10 10.17
CA THR A 113 4.01 2.85 11.11
C THR A 113 4.79 3.13 12.39
N ALA A 114 4.39 4.19 13.11
CA ALA A 114 5.10 4.65 14.28
C ALA A 114 4.21 4.95 15.49
N GLY A 115 4.86 5.11 16.65
CA GLY A 115 4.23 5.51 17.90
C GLY A 115 3.67 4.36 18.71
N HIS A 116 2.92 4.70 19.76
CA HIS A 116 2.41 3.74 20.75
C HIS A 116 1.54 2.63 20.14
N ASN A 117 0.74 2.98 19.12
CA ASN A 117 -0.14 2.04 18.43
C ASN A 117 0.49 1.43 17.18
N ALA A 118 1.80 1.57 16.97
CA ALA A 118 2.49 1.02 15.78
C ALA A 118 2.31 -0.50 15.63
N ARG A 119 1.94 -1.21 16.69
CA ARG A 119 1.66 -2.65 16.67
C ARG A 119 0.18 -2.98 16.45
N LEU A 120 -0.72 -1.99 16.53
CA LEU A 120 -2.16 -2.16 16.33
C LEU A 120 -2.51 -2.03 14.84
N ILE A 121 -2.20 -3.09 14.09
CA ILE A 121 -2.39 -3.16 12.65
C ILE A 121 -3.30 -4.32 12.32
N ASN A 122 -4.36 -4.05 11.56
CA ASN A 122 -5.17 -5.08 10.93
C ASN A 122 -4.58 -5.42 9.56
N ALA A 123 -3.77 -6.48 9.51
CA ALA A 123 -3.05 -6.91 8.31
C ALA A 123 -3.71 -8.15 7.69
N THR A 124 -4.11 -8.06 6.42
CA THR A 124 -4.61 -9.18 5.62
C THR A 124 -3.73 -9.35 4.39
N ASN A 125 -3.17 -10.55 4.21
CA ASN A 125 -2.35 -10.89 3.06
C ASN A 125 -2.92 -12.15 2.39
N LEU A 126 -3.32 -12.05 1.12
CA LEU A 126 -4.03 -13.12 0.41
C LEU A 126 -3.39 -13.43 -0.93
N SER A 127 -3.29 -14.72 -1.24
CA SER A 127 -2.85 -15.20 -2.56
C SER A 127 -3.80 -16.27 -3.07
N ARG A 128 -4.15 -16.23 -4.36
CA ARG A 128 -5.05 -17.19 -5.02
C ARG A 128 -4.67 -17.40 -6.49
N SER A 129 -4.31 -18.62 -6.84
CA SER A 129 -4.10 -19.09 -8.21
C SER A 129 -5.20 -20.07 -8.60
N VAL A 130 -5.66 -20.03 -9.85
CA VAL A 130 -6.65 -20.99 -10.37
C VAL A 130 -6.37 -21.33 -11.83
N ASN A 131 -6.42 -22.63 -12.13
CA ASN A 131 -6.53 -23.15 -13.49
C ASN A 131 -7.98 -23.60 -13.74
N GLU A 132 -8.74 -22.84 -14.51
CA GLU A 132 -10.14 -23.12 -14.82
C GLU A 132 -10.24 -23.94 -16.10
N HIS A 133 -10.64 -25.22 -15.95
CA HIS A 133 -10.80 -26.17 -17.06
C HIS A 133 -9.56 -26.32 -17.95
N CYS A 134 -8.36 -26.09 -17.40
CA CYS A 134 -7.10 -26.16 -18.13
C CYS A 134 -6.00 -26.81 -17.28
N PRO A 135 -5.87 -28.14 -17.28
CA PRO A 135 -4.84 -28.84 -16.51
C PRO A 135 -3.40 -28.50 -16.95
N ALA A 136 -3.22 -28.15 -18.22
CA ALA A 136 -1.91 -27.79 -18.79
C ALA A 136 -1.48 -26.34 -18.50
N CYS A 137 -2.37 -25.52 -17.91
CA CYS A 137 -2.09 -24.11 -17.67
C CYS A 137 -1.10 -23.90 -16.52
N GLN A 138 -0.31 -22.84 -16.62
CA GLN A 138 0.68 -22.45 -15.62
C GLN A 138 0.24 -21.18 -14.90
N THR A 139 -0.30 -21.33 -13.69
CA THR A 139 -0.80 -20.19 -12.91
C THR A 139 -0.10 -20.12 -11.57
N VAL A 140 0.37 -18.93 -11.20
CA VAL A 140 0.99 -18.69 -9.89
C VAL A 140 0.66 -17.32 -9.35
N SER A 141 0.45 -17.28 -8.04
CA SER A 141 0.25 -16.04 -7.31
C SER A 141 1.07 -16.03 -6.02
N ALA A 142 1.75 -14.92 -5.75
CA ALA A 142 2.47 -14.74 -4.50
C ALA A 142 2.23 -13.33 -3.94
N ALA A 143 1.89 -13.28 -2.65
CA ALA A 143 1.63 -12.05 -1.92
C ALA A 143 2.54 -11.97 -0.69
N TYR A 144 3.34 -10.91 -0.62
CA TYR A 144 4.29 -10.61 0.45
C TYR A 144 3.93 -9.28 1.09
N GLN A 145 3.74 -9.29 2.40
CA GLN A 145 3.39 -8.10 3.16
C GLN A 145 4.40 -7.90 4.29
N PHE A 146 5.00 -6.72 4.34
CA PHE A 146 6.00 -6.33 5.32
C PHE A 146 5.42 -5.21 6.18
N ILE A 147 5.40 -5.45 7.49
CA ILE A 147 4.89 -4.53 8.48
C ILE A 147 6.04 -4.09 9.37
N VAL A 148 6.43 -2.82 9.26
CA VAL A 148 7.51 -2.20 10.02
C VAL A 148 6.91 -1.30 11.08
N ALA A 149 7.07 -1.69 12.35
CA ALA A 149 6.58 -0.93 13.49
C ALA A 149 7.77 -0.31 14.24
N THR A 150 7.78 1.01 14.42
CA THR A 150 8.87 1.76 15.05
C THR A 150 8.35 2.69 16.16
N PRO A 151 9.20 3.09 17.13
CA PRO A 151 8.77 4.04 18.16
C PRO A 151 8.48 5.43 17.58
N ARG A 152 9.30 5.86 16.63
CA ARG A 152 9.21 7.15 15.95
C ARG A 152 9.05 6.95 14.46
N GLN A 153 8.59 8.00 13.76
CA GLN A 153 8.39 7.94 12.33
C GLN A 153 9.69 7.51 11.63
N LEU A 154 9.60 6.40 10.90
CA LEU A 154 10.66 5.90 10.06
C LEU A 154 10.49 6.45 8.66
N THR A 155 11.50 7.15 8.17
CA THR A 155 11.64 7.49 6.75
C THR A 155 12.73 6.59 6.19
N LEU A 156 12.44 5.82 5.14
CA LEU A 156 13.45 4.96 4.53
C LEU A 156 14.60 5.80 3.98
N SER A 157 15.83 5.36 4.25
CA SER A 157 17.04 5.97 3.74
C SER A 157 17.07 5.97 2.20
N ARG A 158 17.85 6.88 1.61
CA ARG A 158 18.06 6.91 0.15
C ARG A 158 18.65 5.58 -0.35
N GLN A 159 19.54 4.97 0.43
CA GLN A 159 20.12 3.67 0.11
C GLN A 159 19.05 2.58 0.06
N ALA A 160 18.22 2.46 1.12
CA ALA A 160 17.14 1.49 1.14
C ALA A 160 16.15 1.69 -0.01
N ARG A 161 15.80 2.93 -0.34
CA ARG A 161 14.93 3.23 -1.50
C ARG A 161 15.53 2.76 -2.82
N ASN A 162 16.83 2.94 -3.02
CA ASN A 162 17.52 2.46 -4.23
C ASN A 162 17.58 0.93 -4.29
N GLU A 163 17.88 0.27 -3.18
CA GLU A 163 17.90 -1.19 -3.08
C GLU A 163 16.49 -1.78 -3.33
N LEU A 164 15.45 -1.21 -2.70
CA LEU A 164 14.05 -1.61 -2.93
C LEU A 164 13.59 -1.34 -4.37
N ASN A 165 14.00 -0.23 -4.98
CA ASN A 165 13.73 0.02 -6.40
C ASN A 165 14.41 -1.01 -7.30
N THR A 166 15.63 -1.43 -6.95
CA THR A 166 16.34 -2.51 -7.67
C THR A 166 15.56 -3.83 -7.58
N ILE A 167 15.05 -4.16 -6.40
CA ILE A 167 14.20 -5.34 -6.21
C ILE A 167 12.89 -5.20 -6.99
N ASN A 168 12.26 -4.02 -7.01
CA ASN A 168 11.06 -3.76 -7.82
C ASN A 168 11.31 -4.04 -9.31
N HIS A 169 12.47 -3.63 -9.85
CA HIS A 169 12.84 -3.98 -11.22
C HIS A 169 13.02 -5.50 -11.40
N GLN A 170 13.64 -6.19 -10.44
CA GLN A 170 13.79 -7.64 -10.49
C GLN A 170 12.44 -8.39 -10.43
N VAL A 171 11.50 -7.91 -9.62
CA VAL A 171 10.12 -8.43 -9.56
C VAL A 171 9.41 -8.23 -10.90
N ASN A 172 9.54 -7.04 -11.50
CA ASN A 172 8.97 -6.75 -12.83
C ASN A 172 9.55 -7.65 -13.92
N THR A 173 10.86 -7.92 -13.89
CA THR A 173 11.48 -8.88 -14.82
C THR A 173 11.00 -10.31 -14.56
N LEU A 174 10.87 -10.69 -13.29
CA LEU A 174 10.45 -12.02 -12.88
C LEU A 174 9.03 -12.35 -13.36
N ARG A 175 8.07 -11.42 -13.22
CA ARG A 175 6.66 -11.65 -13.58
C ARG A 175 6.48 -11.95 -15.07
N THR A 176 7.32 -11.37 -15.92
CA THR A 176 7.28 -11.55 -17.38
C THR A 176 8.23 -12.64 -17.87
N SER A 177 8.96 -13.31 -16.98
CA SER A 177 9.92 -14.34 -17.35
C SER A 177 9.23 -15.63 -17.82
N HIS A 178 9.93 -16.38 -18.67
CA HIS A 178 9.54 -17.72 -19.10
C HIS A 178 10.06 -18.82 -18.16
N LEU A 179 10.47 -18.46 -16.94
CA LEU A 179 10.94 -19.43 -15.97
C LEU A 179 9.81 -20.40 -15.57
N PRO A 180 10.14 -21.65 -15.24
CA PRO A 180 9.21 -22.56 -14.56
C PRO A 180 8.58 -21.92 -13.31
N ILE A 181 7.34 -22.28 -13.01
CA ILE A 181 6.54 -21.64 -11.94
C ILE A 181 7.18 -21.81 -10.55
N ASP A 182 7.78 -22.97 -10.30
CA ASP A 182 8.57 -23.26 -9.11
C ASP A 182 9.78 -22.31 -8.98
N GLN A 183 10.47 -22.01 -10.09
CA GLN A 183 11.57 -21.06 -10.11
C GLN A 183 11.10 -19.61 -9.91
N ILE A 184 9.94 -19.24 -10.47
CA ILE A 184 9.32 -17.94 -10.18
C ILE A 184 9.03 -17.82 -8.69
N THR A 185 8.45 -18.85 -8.10
CA THR A 185 8.12 -18.87 -6.67
C THR A 185 9.37 -18.74 -5.81
N HIS A 186 10.39 -19.54 -6.09
CA HIS A 186 11.66 -19.50 -5.38
C HIS A 186 12.32 -18.11 -5.48
N ARG A 187 12.38 -17.55 -6.69
CA ARG A 187 13.00 -16.23 -6.88
C ARG A 187 12.20 -15.11 -6.23
N ALA A 188 10.87 -15.20 -6.23
CA ALA A 188 10.01 -14.25 -5.52
C ALA A 188 10.27 -14.28 -4.00
N ASP A 189 10.48 -15.47 -3.44
CA ASP A 189 10.85 -15.64 -2.03
C ASP A 189 12.21 -15.04 -1.70
N GLU A 190 13.22 -15.27 -2.54
CA GLU A 190 14.54 -14.66 -2.35
C GLU A 190 14.47 -13.14 -2.35
N LEU A 191 13.69 -12.56 -3.26
CA LEU A 191 13.47 -11.10 -3.32
C LEU A 191 12.73 -10.61 -2.06
N ALA A 192 11.74 -11.35 -1.58
CA ALA A 192 11.06 -11.03 -0.32
C ALA A 192 12.01 -11.05 0.89
N HIS A 193 12.91 -12.03 0.95
CA HIS A 193 13.94 -12.09 2.00
C HIS A 193 14.92 -10.91 1.92
N GLN A 194 15.33 -10.50 0.71
CA GLN A 194 16.16 -9.31 0.53
C GLN A 194 15.45 -8.03 1.00
N ILE A 195 14.15 -7.88 0.69
CA ILE A 195 13.33 -6.78 1.22
C ILE A 195 13.34 -6.80 2.74
N LYS A 196 13.09 -7.96 3.37
CA LYS A 196 13.08 -8.08 4.83
C LYS A 196 14.41 -7.64 5.42
N THR A 197 15.54 -8.08 4.87
CA THR A 197 16.89 -7.68 5.32
C THR A 197 17.09 -6.17 5.25
N ILE A 198 16.65 -5.52 4.17
CA ILE A 198 16.71 -4.06 4.03
C ILE A 198 15.87 -3.39 5.12
N LEU A 199 14.64 -3.85 5.32
CA LEU A 199 13.72 -3.28 6.30
C LEU A 199 14.18 -3.52 7.75
N ASP A 200 14.75 -4.69 8.07
CA ASP A 200 15.32 -4.99 9.37
C ASP A 200 16.46 -4.01 9.69
N ARG A 201 17.33 -3.73 8.70
CA ARG A 201 18.39 -2.74 8.81
C ARG A 201 17.81 -1.34 9.06
N GLU A 202 16.83 -0.91 8.28
CA GLU A 202 16.22 0.42 8.45
C GLU A 202 15.50 0.56 9.80
N ALA A 203 14.79 -0.48 10.24
CA ALA A 203 14.11 -0.51 11.54
C ALA A 203 15.11 -0.42 12.71
N ALA A 204 16.26 -1.08 12.62
CA ALA A 204 17.30 -1.01 13.64
C ALA A 204 17.95 0.39 13.78
N HIS A 205 17.86 1.22 12.74
CA HIS A 205 18.34 2.61 12.74
C HIS A 205 17.21 3.62 12.94
N ALA A 206 15.99 3.15 13.27
CA ALA A 206 14.86 4.04 13.50
C ALA A 206 15.18 5.00 14.67
N PRO A 207 14.68 6.25 14.64
CA PRO A 207 14.96 7.19 15.73
C PRO A 207 14.45 6.67 17.08
N HIS A 208 15.33 6.60 18.06
CA HIS A 208 15.03 6.26 19.45
C HIS A 208 15.07 7.50 20.34
N THR A 209 14.43 7.40 21.50
CA THR A 209 14.45 8.47 22.51
C THR A 209 15.41 8.08 23.61
N SER A 210 16.46 8.87 23.83
CA SER A 210 17.43 8.65 24.90
C SER A 210 16.93 9.10 26.28
N ASN A 211 15.70 9.60 26.36
CA ASN A 211 15.11 10.10 27.59
C ASN A 211 14.40 8.96 28.33
N THR A 212 14.84 8.66 29.55
CA THR A 212 14.29 7.60 30.41
C THR A 212 12.85 7.84 30.84
N THR A 213 12.31 9.05 30.61
CA THR A 213 10.90 9.39 30.85
C THR A 213 9.99 9.19 29.63
N ASP A 214 10.52 8.73 28.49
CA ASP A 214 9.71 8.49 27.29
C ASP A 214 8.96 7.16 27.38
N PRO A 215 7.62 7.12 27.27
CA PRO A 215 6.84 5.88 27.28
C PRO A 215 7.16 4.93 26.10
N LEU A 216 7.93 5.37 25.12
CA LEU A 216 8.39 4.56 23.98
C LEU A 216 9.86 4.17 24.06
N ALA A 217 10.57 4.47 25.17
CA ALA A 217 11.98 4.14 25.34
C ALA A 217 12.27 2.64 25.19
N ASP A 218 11.37 1.78 25.70
CA ASP A 218 11.50 0.32 25.64
C ASP A 218 10.93 -0.31 24.35
N PHE A 219 10.41 0.50 23.42
CA PHE A 219 9.84 -0.03 22.18
C PHE A 219 10.95 -0.52 21.26
N THR A 220 11.04 -1.83 21.08
CA THR A 220 11.91 -2.44 20.06
C THR A 220 11.27 -2.35 18.67
N PRO A 221 11.94 -1.79 17.65
CA PRO A 221 11.50 -1.84 16.27
C PRO A 221 11.31 -3.28 15.79
N THR A 222 10.27 -3.54 15.01
CA THR A 222 10.00 -4.88 14.47
C THR A 222 9.60 -4.85 13.02
N VAL A 223 10.09 -5.81 12.24
CA VAL A 223 9.62 -6.09 10.88
C VAL A 223 8.97 -7.48 10.86
N THR A 224 7.66 -7.50 10.59
CA THR A 224 6.91 -8.75 10.41
C THR A 224 6.69 -8.97 8.92
N MET A 225 7.03 -10.16 8.41
CA MET A 225 6.77 -10.56 7.04
C MET A 225 5.67 -11.63 7.02
N HIS A 226 4.57 -11.33 6.34
CA HIS A 226 3.54 -12.30 5.99
C HIS A 226 3.74 -12.77 4.56
N ARG A 227 3.73 -14.09 4.33
CA ARG A 227 3.95 -14.71 3.03
C ARG A 227 2.79 -15.64 2.70
N HIS A 228 2.16 -15.45 1.55
CA HIS A 228 1.12 -16.33 1.02
C HIS A 228 1.38 -16.67 -0.44
N ILE A 229 1.47 -17.96 -0.77
CA ILE A 229 1.72 -18.44 -2.12
C ILE A 229 0.69 -19.53 -2.47
N ARG A 230 0.21 -19.49 -3.72
CA ARG A 230 -0.70 -20.45 -4.31
C ARG A 230 -0.35 -20.64 -5.78
#